data_AF-A0A3P7IT53-F1
#
_entry.id   AF-A0A3P7IT53-F1
#
_cell.length_a   1.000
_cell.length_b   1.000
_cell.length_c   1.000
_cell.angle_alpha   90.00
_cell.angle_beta   90.00
_cell.angle_gamma   90.00
#
_symmetry.space_group_name_H-M   'P 1'
#
loop_
_entity.id
_entity.type
_entity.pdbx_description
1 polymer ?
#
loop_
_entity_poly.entity_id
_entity_poly.type
_entity_poly.pdbx_seq_one_letter_code
_entity_poly.pdbx_strand_id
1 'polypeptide(L)'
;MGNKKPKNQTLMRELLSTNQDGARTNKELVLLWPENTSSPSGTHEWFKDTYYTGHHHIRAPKRMFQWSSKKRKVSRETLHSVNERDVVEYYEKNVFWTVDFRSDFARVARILTGNAIGLALGGGGARGAAHVGVLRALRERGIPVDIIGGTSIGALVGGVYAGTPDERVEERASVWFGTMTSLWRKILDLTYAHSAMFTGAQLNKCLRDLFGEQDIENLWMPYFCISTDITTSEMRVHRSGPLWAYCRASMSLAGYLPPMCDPQDGHLLLDGGYVNNLPADVMKSMGAKCVIAVDVGSSEETNLYNYGDCLSGLWVLWQRLNPWAEPVRILNMEEIQTRLAYVSCVRQLELVKKAPYCSYFRPAIDPFKTLEFNKFGEILVIISLLFLVDDLKLNFQEIGHEYAKGKIEELMESPTFSNLLMGDAQQTRFHRQLSRTNKVAF
;
A
#
# COMPACT_ATOMS: atom_id res chain seq x y z
N MET A 1 16.19 16.75 -1.13
CA MET A 1 16.98 15.75 -1.88
C MET A 1 17.13 14.55 -0.98
N GLY A 2 16.54 13.41 -1.35
CA GLY A 2 16.54 12.22 -0.50
C GLY A 2 17.95 11.71 -0.16
N ASN A 3 18.87 11.72 -1.12
CA ASN A 3 20.24 11.23 -0.96
C ASN A 3 21.15 12.11 -0.07
N LYS A 4 20.67 13.25 0.42
CA LYS A 4 21.48 14.15 1.26
C LYS A 4 21.10 13.90 2.72
N LYS A 5 22.08 14.07 3.63
CA LYS A 5 21.76 14.10 5.05
C LYS A 5 20.84 15.28 5.38
N PRO A 6 19.88 15.11 6.30
CA PRO A 6 19.09 16.22 6.82
C PRO A 6 20.02 17.29 7.39
N LYS A 7 19.60 18.55 7.31
CA LYS A 7 20.34 19.61 8.01
C LYS A 7 20.15 19.39 9.51
N ASN A 8 21.20 19.61 10.31
CA ASN A 8 21.07 19.67 11.77
C ASN A 8 20.17 20.85 12.15
N GLN A 9 18.86 20.62 12.21
CA GLN A 9 17.88 21.54 12.77
C GLN A 9 17.43 20.94 14.09
N THR A 10 17.58 21.69 15.18
CA THR A 10 17.08 21.28 16.48
C THR A 10 15.58 21.47 16.54
N LEU A 11 14.85 20.50 17.09
CA LEU A 11 13.41 20.55 17.36
C LEU A 11 12.96 21.91 17.94
N MET A 12 13.75 22.45 18.88
CA MET A 12 13.54 23.77 19.49
C MET A 12 13.54 24.93 18.49
N ARG A 13 14.49 24.95 17.55
CA ARG A 13 14.62 26.05 16.56
C ARG A 13 13.41 26.13 15.65
N GLU A 14 12.75 25.02 15.47
CA GLU A 14 11.64 24.87 14.57
C GLU A 14 10.27 24.97 15.27
N LEU A 15 10.19 24.61 16.55
CA LEU A 15 9.09 25.01 17.43
C LEU A 15 9.01 26.55 17.57
N LEU A 16 10.17 27.21 17.56
CA LEU A 16 10.24 28.67 17.58
C LEU A 16 9.88 29.32 16.24
N SER A 17 9.81 28.56 15.14
CA SER A 17 9.43 29.07 13.81
C SER A 17 7.98 28.77 13.42
N THR A 18 7.23 28.03 14.25
CA THR A 18 5.79 27.86 14.06
C THR A 18 5.03 29.17 14.35
N ASN A 19 4.02 29.45 13.52
CA ASN A 19 3.16 30.65 13.64
C ASN A 19 2.65 30.84 15.08
N GLN A 20 2.60 32.09 15.53
CA GLN A 20 2.10 32.47 16.86
C GLN A 20 0.66 32.00 17.14
N ASP A 21 -0.11 31.74 16.08
CA ASP A 21 -1.54 31.38 16.15
C ASP A 21 -1.83 29.92 16.56
N GLY A 22 -0.81 29.11 16.86
CA GLY A 22 -1.00 27.77 17.44
C GLY A 22 -1.75 26.76 16.56
N ALA A 23 -1.98 27.07 15.28
CA ALA A 23 -2.61 26.16 14.34
C ALA A 23 -1.70 24.94 14.10
N ARG A 24 -2.16 23.75 14.49
CA ARG A 24 -1.50 22.47 14.18
C ARG A 24 -1.58 22.23 12.67
N THR A 25 -0.58 22.70 11.92
CA THR A 25 -0.44 22.39 10.49
C THR A 25 0.22 21.01 10.33
N ASN A 26 -0.40 20.10 9.57
CA ASN A 26 0.28 18.88 9.13
C ASN A 26 1.46 19.26 8.24
N LYS A 27 2.64 18.72 8.55
CA LYS A 27 3.88 18.98 7.81
C LYS A 27 4.30 17.68 7.14
N GLU A 28 4.14 17.63 5.83
CA GLU A 28 4.53 16.49 5.01
C GLU A 28 5.91 16.69 4.40
N LEU A 29 6.78 15.70 4.55
CA LEU A 29 8.14 15.72 4.00
C LEU A 29 8.15 15.16 2.57
N VAL A 30 8.54 15.98 1.58
CA VAL A 30 8.69 15.51 0.19
C VAL A 30 10.16 15.27 -0.14
N LEU A 31 10.53 14.00 -0.35
CA LEU A 31 11.87 13.57 -0.71
C LEU A 31 11.97 13.32 -2.21
N LEU A 32 12.77 14.15 -2.88
CA LEU A 32 13.07 14.01 -4.31
C LEU A 32 14.26 13.09 -4.56
N TRP A 33 14.10 12.14 -5.48
CA TRP A 33 15.05 11.12 -5.89
C TRP A 33 15.29 11.16 -7.40
N PRO A 34 16.50 10.90 -7.89
CA PRO A 34 16.72 10.64 -9.31
C PRO A 34 15.84 9.51 -9.85
N GLU A 35 15.39 9.63 -11.11
CA GLU A 35 14.59 8.57 -11.78
C GLU A 35 15.24 7.19 -11.76
N ASN A 36 16.57 7.13 -11.78
CA ASN A 36 17.33 5.88 -11.79
C ASN A 36 17.51 5.24 -10.41
N THR A 37 16.99 5.86 -9.35
CA THR A 37 17.06 5.30 -7.99
C THR A 37 16.20 4.04 -7.93
N SER A 38 16.79 2.92 -7.49
CA SER A 38 16.07 1.66 -7.29
C SER A 38 15.13 1.71 -6.09
N SER A 39 15.65 2.16 -4.94
CA SER A 39 14.95 2.27 -3.66
C SER A 39 15.34 3.56 -2.95
N PRO A 40 14.40 4.27 -2.31
CA PRO A 40 14.71 5.25 -1.28
C PRO A 40 15.49 4.62 -0.13
N SER A 41 16.25 5.44 0.60
CA SER A 41 17.06 4.98 1.74
C SER A 41 17.36 6.12 2.71
N GLY A 42 17.43 5.83 4.00
CA GLY A 42 17.80 6.82 5.01
C GLY A 42 16.70 7.82 5.34
N THR A 43 15.43 7.52 5.01
CA THR A 43 14.28 8.35 5.40
C THR A 43 14.18 8.50 6.92
N HIS A 44 14.56 7.46 7.67
CA HIS A 44 14.60 7.48 9.14
C HIS A 44 15.36 8.69 9.71
N GLU A 45 16.49 9.07 9.11
CA GLU A 45 17.29 10.22 9.59
C GLU A 45 16.50 11.53 9.49
N TRP A 46 15.57 11.65 8.54
CA TRP A 46 14.75 12.85 8.36
C TRP A 46 13.62 12.96 9.39
N PHE A 47 13.17 11.85 9.95
CA PHE A 47 12.17 11.81 11.01
C PHE A 47 12.77 12.05 12.40
N LYS A 48 14.07 11.81 12.55
CA LYS A 48 14.75 12.00 13.82
C LYS A 48 14.74 13.48 14.22
N ASP A 49 14.19 13.76 15.40
CA ASP A 49 14.15 15.10 16.02
C ASP A 49 13.41 16.18 15.20
N THR A 50 12.48 15.78 14.32
CA THR A 50 11.62 16.66 13.52
C THR A 50 10.13 16.44 13.85
N TYR A 51 9.25 17.30 13.35
CA TYR A 51 7.79 17.23 13.54
C TYR A 51 7.04 16.99 12.22
N TYR A 52 7.69 16.29 11.27
CA TYR A 52 6.98 15.83 10.08
C TYR A 52 5.96 14.76 10.47
N THR A 53 4.72 14.92 10.01
CA THR A 53 3.61 13.99 10.26
C THR A 53 3.60 12.82 9.30
N GLY A 54 4.23 12.98 8.14
CA GLY A 54 4.33 11.99 7.10
C GLY A 54 5.40 12.35 6.06
N HIS A 55 5.55 11.49 5.07
CA HIS A 55 6.53 11.66 4.02
C HIS A 55 6.05 11.09 2.68
N HIS A 56 6.62 11.62 1.60
CA HIS A 56 6.39 11.17 0.25
C HIS A 56 7.69 11.11 -0.53
N HIS A 57 7.89 10.00 -1.24
CA HIS A 57 8.98 9.83 -2.19
C HIS A 57 8.52 10.21 -3.59
N ILE A 58 9.36 10.97 -4.30
CA ILE A 58 9.12 11.36 -5.69
C ILE A 58 10.36 11.07 -6.53
N ARG A 59 10.20 10.26 -7.56
CA ARG A 59 11.14 10.13 -8.69
C ARG A 59 11.01 11.38 -9.54
N ALA A 60 12.03 12.22 -9.49
CA ALA A 60 12.08 13.49 -10.16
C ALA A 60 13.01 13.43 -11.38
N PRO A 61 12.61 14.03 -12.52
CA PRO A 61 13.42 14.07 -13.73
C PRO A 61 14.70 14.88 -13.51
N LYS A 62 15.75 14.56 -14.28
CA LYS A 62 17.07 15.20 -14.19
C LYS A 62 17.00 16.73 -14.15
N ARG A 63 16.04 17.34 -14.86
CA ARG A 63 15.80 18.79 -14.88
C ARG A 63 15.56 19.41 -13.50
N MET A 64 14.88 18.71 -12.59
CA MET A 64 14.59 19.22 -11.25
C MET A 64 15.83 19.36 -10.37
N PHE A 65 16.93 18.72 -10.76
CA PHE A 65 18.19 18.79 -10.03
C PHE A 65 19.19 19.79 -10.63
N GLN A 66 18.89 20.35 -11.81
CA GLN A 66 19.78 21.28 -12.51
C GLN A 66 19.98 22.59 -11.75
N TRP A 67 19.01 23.02 -10.95
CA TRP A 67 19.13 24.23 -10.12
C TRP A 67 19.84 24.03 -8.77
N SER A 68 20.11 22.78 -8.35
CA SER A 68 20.65 22.51 -7.00
C SER A 68 22.17 22.71 -6.86
N SER A 69 22.91 23.06 -7.91
CA SER A 69 24.37 23.02 -7.85
C SER A 69 25.03 24.33 -7.42
N LYS A 70 25.62 24.29 -6.22
CA LYS A 70 26.70 25.19 -5.77
C LYS A 70 27.96 25.13 -6.68
N LYS A 71 27.98 24.37 -7.78
CA LYS A 71 28.97 24.48 -8.85
C LYS A 71 28.49 25.46 -9.93
N ARG A 72 28.41 26.75 -9.62
CA ARG A 72 28.57 27.82 -10.63
C ARG A 72 29.93 28.47 -10.42
N LYS A 73 30.99 27.75 -10.85
CA LYS A 73 32.22 28.37 -11.38
C LYS A 73 32.12 28.41 -12.91
N VAL A 74 30.97 28.85 -13.42
CA VAL A 74 30.81 29.21 -14.82
C VAL A 74 30.79 30.73 -14.83
N SER A 75 31.63 31.34 -15.67
CA SER A 75 31.77 32.78 -15.82
C SER A 75 30.39 33.43 -15.90
N ARG A 76 30.25 34.56 -15.19
CA ARG A 76 29.03 35.37 -15.10
C ARG A 76 28.51 35.86 -16.48
N GLU A 77 29.28 35.65 -17.54
CA GLU A 77 29.01 36.12 -18.90
C GLU A 77 28.19 35.16 -19.77
N THR A 78 28.09 33.86 -19.43
CA THR A 78 27.37 32.86 -20.28
C THR A 78 26.11 32.31 -19.61
N LEU A 79 25.63 32.96 -18.56
CA LEU A 79 24.37 32.63 -17.94
C LEU A 79 23.31 33.58 -18.48
N HIS A 80 22.72 33.25 -19.64
CA HIS A 80 21.42 33.81 -19.98
C HIS A 80 20.51 33.60 -18.77
N SER A 81 20.04 34.70 -18.20
CA SER A 81 19.11 34.71 -17.10
C SER A 81 17.85 34.00 -17.58
N VAL A 82 17.72 32.70 -17.29
CA VAL A 82 16.48 31.98 -17.50
C VAL A 82 15.44 32.70 -16.66
N ASN A 83 14.56 33.43 -17.33
CA ASN A 83 13.55 34.24 -16.68
C ASN A 83 12.44 33.31 -16.21
N GLU A 84 11.75 33.65 -15.12
CA GLU A 84 10.65 32.80 -14.60
C GLU A 84 9.57 32.55 -15.66
N ARG A 85 9.38 33.53 -16.56
CA ARG A 85 8.52 33.41 -17.75
C ARG A 85 8.96 32.33 -18.73
N ASP A 86 10.26 32.20 -18.99
CA ASP A 86 10.79 31.19 -19.91
C ASP A 86 10.59 29.78 -19.35
N VAL A 87 10.64 29.65 -18.01
CA VAL A 87 10.31 28.42 -17.30
C VAL A 87 8.83 28.12 -17.48
N VAL A 88 7.95 29.05 -17.12
CA VAL A 88 6.49 28.85 -17.22
C VAL A 88 6.07 28.52 -18.65
N GLU A 89 6.53 29.28 -19.64
CA GLU A 89 6.23 29.05 -21.07
C GLU A 89 6.73 27.67 -21.54
N TYR A 90 7.90 27.22 -21.07
CA TYR A 90 8.38 25.87 -21.34
C TYR A 90 7.46 24.80 -20.72
N TYR A 91 7.00 25.00 -19.48
CA TYR A 91 6.09 24.06 -18.81
C TYR A 91 4.72 24.03 -19.51
N GLU A 92 4.13 25.19 -19.83
CA GLU A 92 2.90 25.35 -20.62
C GLU A 92 2.99 24.65 -21.96
N LYS A 93 4.11 24.80 -22.66
CA LYS A 93 4.27 24.25 -24.00
C LYS A 93 4.65 22.77 -24.04
N ASN A 94 5.38 22.27 -23.03
CA ASN A 94 6.01 20.94 -23.10
C ASN A 94 5.60 19.97 -21.98
N VAL A 95 4.92 20.43 -20.92
CA VAL A 95 4.64 19.60 -19.73
C VAL A 95 3.14 19.44 -19.44
N PHE A 96 2.31 20.47 -19.64
CA PHE A 96 0.88 20.39 -19.29
C PHE A 96 0.00 19.54 -20.22
N TRP A 97 0.51 19.07 -21.36
CA TRP A 97 -0.32 18.37 -22.36
C TRP A 97 -0.54 16.88 -22.09
N THR A 98 0.28 16.23 -21.24
CA THR A 98 0.09 14.82 -20.86
C THR A 98 0.44 14.61 -19.39
N VAL A 99 -0.56 14.64 -18.51
CA VAL A 99 -0.37 14.29 -17.08
C VAL A 99 -0.36 12.77 -16.97
N ASP A 100 0.79 12.18 -16.67
CA ASP A 100 0.84 10.78 -16.26
C ASP A 100 0.19 10.65 -14.87
N PHE A 101 -1.04 10.14 -14.84
CA PHE A 101 -1.81 9.91 -13.63
C PHE A 101 -1.15 8.91 -12.67
N ARG A 102 -0.17 8.12 -13.16
CA ARG A 102 0.62 7.17 -12.36
C ARG A 102 1.89 7.79 -11.77
N SER A 103 2.21 9.03 -12.15
CA SER A 103 3.42 9.69 -11.66
C SER A 103 3.36 9.92 -10.15
N ASP A 104 4.53 9.94 -9.52
CA ASP A 104 4.66 10.25 -8.09
C ASP A 104 4.12 11.65 -7.75
N PHE A 105 4.23 12.60 -8.69
CA PHE A 105 3.63 13.93 -8.57
C PHE A 105 2.11 13.87 -8.54
N ALA A 106 1.49 13.09 -9.43
CA ALA A 106 0.04 12.91 -9.45
C ALA A 106 -0.46 12.24 -8.16
N ARG A 107 0.27 11.26 -7.63
CA ARG A 107 -0.02 10.66 -6.32
C ARG A 107 -0.01 11.70 -5.21
N VAL A 108 1.07 12.47 -5.08
CA VAL A 108 1.18 13.50 -4.03
C VAL A 108 0.10 14.57 -4.19
N ALA A 109 -0.21 14.99 -5.43
CA ALA A 109 -1.31 15.91 -5.69
C ALA A 109 -2.66 15.35 -5.23
N ARG A 110 -2.95 14.06 -5.50
CA ARG A 110 -4.18 13.41 -5.01
C ARG A 110 -4.24 13.34 -3.49
N ILE A 111 -3.12 13.01 -2.83
CA ILE A 111 -3.05 12.99 -1.36
C ILE A 111 -3.30 14.39 -0.78
N LEU A 112 -2.59 15.40 -1.27
CA LEU A 112 -2.70 16.78 -0.75
C LEU A 112 -4.07 17.42 -1.02
N THR A 113 -4.75 17.02 -2.12
CA THR A 113 -6.10 17.49 -2.45
C THR A 113 -7.21 16.67 -1.78
N GLY A 114 -6.86 15.70 -0.92
CA GLY A 114 -7.84 14.84 -0.24
C GLY A 114 -8.59 13.90 -1.18
N ASN A 115 -7.98 13.51 -2.31
CA ASN A 115 -8.53 12.63 -3.33
C ASN A 115 -7.73 11.33 -3.47
N ALA A 116 -6.96 10.96 -2.45
CA ALA A 116 -6.18 9.73 -2.45
C ALA A 116 -7.05 8.49 -2.60
N ILE A 117 -6.60 7.56 -3.44
CA ILE A 117 -7.18 6.22 -3.58
C ILE A 117 -6.35 5.24 -2.75
N GLY A 118 -6.98 4.66 -1.73
CA GLY A 118 -6.36 3.68 -0.85
C GLY A 118 -6.69 2.24 -1.27
N LEU A 119 -5.74 1.32 -1.13
CA LEU A 119 -5.94 -0.11 -1.36
C LEU A 119 -5.68 -0.91 -0.07
N ALA A 120 -6.74 -1.42 0.54
CA ALA A 120 -6.68 -2.23 1.76
C ALA A 120 -6.76 -3.73 1.40
N LEU A 121 -5.72 -4.48 1.75
CA LEU A 121 -5.59 -5.90 1.42
C LEU A 121 -5.78 -6.77 2.66
N GLY A 122 -6.82 -7.63 2.64
CA GLY A 122 -7.15 -8.48 3.77
C GLY A 122 -6.25 -9.71 3.94
N GLY A 123 -6.30 -10.32 5.13
CA GLY A 123 -5.64 -11.59 5.42
C GLY A 123 -6.42 -12.82 4.89
N GLY A 124 -5.69 -13.87 4.51
CA GLY A 124 -6.27 -15.12 3.98
C GLY A 124 -5.27 -16.17 3.48
N GLY A 125 -4.00 -16.11 3.90
CA GLY A 125 -2.97 -17.08 3.51
C GLY A 125 -2.79 -17.21 1.99
N ALA A 126 -2.83 -18.43 1.46
CA ALA A 126 -2.67 -18.74 0.04
C ALA A 126 -3.70 -18.03 -0.87
N ARG A 127 -4.91 -17.76 -0.36
CA ARG A 127 -5.95 -17.01 -1.08
C ARG A 127 -5.50 -15.58 -1.42
N GLY A 128 -4.50 -15.04 -0.71
CA GLY A 128 -3.88 -13.76 -1.00
C GLY A 128 -3.21 -13.67 -2.37
N ALA A 129 -3.03 -14.78 -3.10
CA ALA A 129 -2.69 -14.75 -4.52
C ALA A 129 -3.67 -13.90 -5.34
N ALA A 130 -4.93 -13.80 -4.91
CA ALA A 130 -5.92 -12.95 -5.54
C ALA A 130 -5.57 -11.45 -5.49
N HIS A 131 -4.88 -10.98 -4.45
CA HIS A 131 -4.42 -9.59 -4.34
C HIS A 131 -3.50 -9.20 -5.48
N VAL A 132 -2.66 -10.13 -5.93
CA VAL A 132 -1.75 -9.93 -7.08
C VAL A 132 -2.56 -9.74 -8.37
N GLY A 133 -3.60 -10.56 -8.58
CA GLY A 133 -4.53 -10.40 -9.69
C GLY A 133 -5.30 -9.08 -9.66
N VAL A 134 -5.73 -8.62 -8.47
CA VAL A 134 -6.40 -7.32 -8.31
C VAL A 134 -5.44 -6.18 -8.66
N LEU A 135 -4.19 -6.21 -8.16
CA LEU A 135 -3.18 -5.20 -8.47
C LEU A 135 -2.90 -5.12 -9.98
N ARG A 136 -2.83 -6.27 -10.65
CA ARG A 136 -2.70 -6.35 -12.10
C ARG A 136 -3.90 -5.68 -12.80
N ALA A 137 -5.11 -6.02 -12.39
CA ALA A 137 -6.31 -5.46 -13.02
C ALA A 137 -6.46 -3.95 -12.79
N LEU A 138 -6.11 -3.45 -11.60
CA LEU A 138 -6.06 -2.00 -11.33
C LEU A 138 -5.04 -1.31 -12.25
N ARG A 139 -3.87 -1.92 -12.45
CA ARG A 139 -2.82 -1.43 -13.36
C ARG A 139 -3.31 -1.39 -14.81
N GLU A 140 -3.91 -2.47 -15.31
CA GLU A 140 -4.44 -2.59 -16.67
C GLU A 140 -5.58 -1.59 -16.94
N ARG A 141 -6.42 -1.31 -15.93
CA ARG A 141 -7.51 -0.33 -16.02
C ARG A 141 -7.08 1.12 -15.77
N GLY A 142 -5.82 1.37 -15.46
CA GLY A 142 -5.31 2.72 -15.19
C GLY A 142 -5.83 3.34 -13.90
N ILE A 143 -6.23 2.54 -12.90
CA ILE A 143 -6.68 3.04 -11.60
C ILE A 143 -5.44 3.24 -10.72
N PRO A 144 -5.11 4.48 -10.30
CA PRO A 144 -3.95 4.71 -9.46
C PRO A 144 -4.19 4.24 -8.02
N VAL A 145 -3.15 3.70 -7.39
CA VAL A 145 -3.11 3.43 -5.95
C VAL A 145 -2.17 4.45 -5.33
N ASP A 146 -2.65 5.20 -4.34
CA ASP A 146 -1.88 6.26 -3.69
C ASP A 146 -1.36 5.86 -2.31
N ILE A 147 -2.11 5.02 -1.60
CA ILE A 147 -1.77 4.46 -0.29
C ILE A 147 -2.15 2.98 -0.33
N ILE A 148 -1.29 2.11 0.20
CA ILE A 148 -1.54 0.67 0.24
C ILE A 148 -1.27 0.13 1.64
N GLY A 149 -2.06 -0.83 2.09
CA GLY A 149 -1.78 -1.47 3.38
C GLY A 149 -2.58 -2.74 3.53
N GLY A 150 -2.19 -3.55 4.51
CA GLY A 150 -2.88 -4.82 4.68
C GLY A 150 -2.51 -5.59 5.93
N THR A 151 -3.13 -6.75 6.03
CA THR A 151 -3.02 -7.66 7.15
C THR A 151 -2.58 -9.03 6.65
N SER A 152 -1.64 -9.67 7.34
CA SER A 152 -1.12 -11.00 7.00
C SER A 152 -0.59 -11.06 5.57
N ILE A 153 -1.10 -11.96 4.73
CA ILE A 153 -0.70 -12.02 3.31
C ILE A 153 -0.93 -10.68 2.56
N GLY A 154 -1.93 -9.89 2.97
CA GLY A 154 -2.18 -8.56 2.43
C GLY A 154 -1.07 -7.58 2.76
N ALA A 155 -0.45 -7.68 3.95
CA ALA A 155 0.74 -6.92 4.30
C ALA A 155 1.90 -7.27 3.37
N LEU A 156 2.15 -8.57 3.15
CA LEU A 156 3.22 -9.02 2.25
C LEU A 156 3.04 -8.50 0.83
N VAL A 157 1.89 -8.73 0.22
CA VAL A 157 1.62 -8.30 -1.17
C VAL A 157 1.64 -6.77 -1.26
N GLY A 158 1.08 -6.08 -0.28
CA GLY A 158 1.09 -4.62 -0.20
C GLY A 158 2.51 -4.06 -0.07
N GLY A 159 3.37 -4.69 0.72
CA GLY A 159 4.77 -4.31 0.89
C GLY A 159 5.58 -4.50 -0.39
N VAL A 160 5.39 -5.61 -1.11
CA VAL A 160 6.06 -5.85 -2.41
C VAL A 160 5.69 -4.76 -3.42
N TYR A 161 4.40 -4.44 -3.49
CA TYR A 161 3.90 -3.39 -4.37
C TYR A 161 4.41 -1.99 -3.96
N ALA A 162 4.33 -1.64 -2.68
CA ALA A 162 4.76 -0.33 -2.18
C ALA A 162 6.26 -0.08 -2.36
N GLY A 163 7.07 -1.13 -2.24
CA GLY A 163 8.51 -1.04 -2.43
C GLY A 163 8.92 -0.82 -3.87
N THR A 164 8.06 -1.12 -4.84
CA THR A 164 8.37 -1.11 -6.28
C THR A 164 7.07 -1.33 -7.05
N PRO A 165 6.30 -0.27 -7.33
CA PRO A 165 5.02 -0.38 -8.02
C PRO A 165 5.25 -0.56 -9.53
N ASP A 166 5.78 -1.72 -9.90
CA ASP A 166 6.13 -2.09 -11.28
C ASP A 166 5.42 -3.39 -11.73
N GLU A 167 5.67 -3.80 -12.97
CA GLU A 167 5.12 -5.03 -13.55
C GLU A 167 5.70 -6.30 -12.90
N ARG A 168 6.85 -6.20 -12.22
CA ARG A 168 7.55 -7.33 -11.59
C ARG A 168 6.99 -7.71 -10.22
N VAL A 169 5.94 -7.03 -9.76
CA VAL A 169 5.24 -7.39 -8.53
C VAL A 169 4.69 -8.82 -8.61
N GLU A 170 4.14 -9.20 -9.78
CA GLU A 170 3.60 -10.54 -10.02
C GLU A 170 4.70 -11.61 -9.93
N GLU A 171 5.83 -11.37 -10.60
CA GLU A 171 6.99 -12.26 -10.60
C GLU A 171 7.49 -12.48 -9.16
N ARG A 172 7.75 -11.40 -8.42
CA ARG A 172 8.30 -11.50 -7.05
C ARG A 172 7.33 -12.14 -6.08
N ALA A 173 6.04 -11.83 -6.18
CA ALA A 173 5.02 -12.51 -5.40
C ALA A 173 5.02 -14.02 -5.73
N SER A 174 4.99 -14.39 -7.02
CA SER A 174 4.96 -15.79 -7.46
C SER A 174 6.15 -16.61 -6.95
N VAL A 175 7.36 -16.02 -6.95
CA VAL A 175 8.57 -16.65 -6.39
C VAL A 175 8.42 -16.94 -4.91
N TRP A 176 7.83 -16.01 -4.15
CA TRP A 176 7.55 -16.21 -2.73
C TRP A 176 6.48 -17.28 -2.50
N PHE A 177 5.36 -17.25 -3.23
CA PHE A 177 4.29 -18.27 -3.15
C PHE A 177 4.82 -19.67 -3.50
N GLY A 178 5.65 -19.80 -4.54
CA GLY A 178 6.32 -21.05 -4.90
C GLY A 178 7.27 -21.54 -3.81
N THR A 179 7.97 -20.62 -3.15
CA THR A 179 8.86 -20.93 -2.02
C THR A 179 8.12 -21.51 -0.82
N MET A 180 6.92 -21.00 -0.51
CA MET A 180 6.06 -21.49 0.58
C MET A 180 5.44 -22.87 0.33
N THR A 181 5.48 -23.37 -0.90
CA THR A 181 5.01 -24.71 -1.27
C THR A 181 5.97 -25.83 -0.82
N SER A 182 7.22 -25.49 -0.50
CA SER A 182 8.25 -26.47 -0.16
C SER A 182 8.01 -27.15 1.19
N LEU A 183 7.64 -28.43 1.17
CA LEU A 183 7.45 -29.27 2.36
C LEU A 183 8.75 -29.48 3.16
N TRP A 184 9.88 -29.65 2.47
CA TRP A 184 11.19 -29.84 3.11
C TRP A 184 11.59 -28.65 3.99
N ARG A 185 11.29 -27.43 3.54
CA ARG A 185 11.51 -26.21 4.32
C ARG A 185 10.65 -26.14 5.58
N LYS A 186 9.41 -26.65 5.53
CA LYS A 186 8.53 -26.76 6.71
C LYS A 186 9.07 -27.81 7.68
N ILE A 187 9.49 -28.97 7.19
CA ILE A 187 10.04 -30.05 8.03
C ILE A 187 11.29 -29.57 8.79
N LEU A 188 12.19 -28.86 8.12
CA LEU A 188 13.42 -28.32 8.73
C LEU A 188 13.15 -27.21 9.77
N ASP A 189 12.00 -26.55 9.69
CA ASP A 189 11.61 -25.46 10.59
C ASP A 189 10.76 -25.96 11.78
N LEU A 190 10.42 -27.25 11.82
CA LEU A 190 9.63 -27.85 12.88
C LEU A 190 10.40 -27.85 14.20
N THR A 191 9.77 -27.42 15.28
CA THR A 191 10.38 -27.35 16.61
C THR A 191 9.58 -28.12 17.65
N TYR A 192 10.15 -28.25 18.85
CA TYR A 192 9.40 -28.75 20.00
C TYR A 192 8.26 -27.78 20.30
N ALA A 193 7.03 -28.26 20.09
CA ALA A 193 5.80 -27.47 20.16
C ALA A 193 5.39 -27.11 21.60
N HIS A 194 6.28 -26.43 22.33
CA HIS A 194 5.95 -25.81 23.61
C HIS A 194 5.13 -24.52 23.40
N SER A 195 5.57 -23.66 22.47
CA SER A 195 4.90 -22.41 22.13
C SER A 195 4.36 -22.35 20.70
N ALA A 196 5.01 -23.00 19.73
CA ALA A 196 4.59 -23.04 18.33
C ALA A 196 5.14 -24.27 17.60
N MET A 197 4.49 -24.68 16.51
CA MET A 197 4.92 -25.82 15.68
C MET A 197 6.20 -25.55 14.89
N PHE A 198 6.40 -24.31 14.42
CA PHE A 198 7.57 -23.91 13.61
C PHE A 198 8.38 -22.84 14.32
N THR A 199 9.72 -22.82 14.16
CA THR A 199 10.55 -21.74 14.72
C THR A 199 10.29 -20.41 14.03
N GLY A 200 9.90 -20.44 12.75
CA GLY A 200 9.72 -19.27 11.91
C GLY A 200 11.01 -18.74 11.30
N ALA A 201 12.16 -19.38 11.54
CA ALA A 201 13.43 -19.00 10.93
C ALA A 201 13.37 -19.07 9.40
N GLN A 202 12.68 -20.09 8.87
CA GLN A 202 12.54 -20.24 7.43
C GLN A 202 11.65 -19.16 6.82
N LEU A 203 10.56 -18.79 7.49
CA LEU A 203 9.71 -17.67 7.05
C LEU A 203 10.48 -16.34 7.11
N ASN A 204 11.24 -16.10 8.18
CA ASN A 204 12.09 -14.92 8.31
C ASN A 204 13.08 -14.82 7.16
N LYS A 205 13.74 -15.93 6.81
CA LYS A 205 14.66 -15.99 5.67
C LYS A 205 13.96 -15.66 4.36
N CYS A 206 12.79 -16.24 4.09
CA CYS A 206 12.05 -15.97 2.87
C CYS A 206 11.61 -14.50 2.75
N LEU A 207 11.25 -13.86 3.87
CA LEU A 207 10.86 -12.45 3.89
C LEU A 207 12.07 -11.53 3.73
N ARG A 208 13.22 -11.87 4.32
CA ARG A 208 14.50 -11.17 4.09
C ARG A 208 14.99 -11.34 2.66
N ASP A 209 14.84 -12.51 2.05
CA ASP A 209 15.19 -12.74 0.65
C ASP A 209 14.29 -11.92 -0.30
N LEU A 210 13.02 -11.69 0.09
CA LEU A 210 12.05 -10.92 -0.69
C LEU A 210 12.24 -9.40 -0.56
N PHE A 211 12.40 -8.90 0.66
CA PHE A 211 12.43 -7.45 0.96
C PHE A 211 13.84 -6.89 1.21
N GLY A 212 14.83 -7.74 1.45
CA GLY A 212 16.13 -7.31 1.96
C GLY A 212 16.02 -6.65 3.34
N GLU A 213 16.96 -5.76 3.64
CA GLU A 213 16.96 -4.92 4.84
C GLU A 213 16.23 -3.58 4.59
N GLN A 214 15.12 -3.61 3.86
CA GLN A 214 14.34 -2.41 3.58
C GLN A 214 13.42 -2.06 4.77
N ASP A 215 13.38 -0.78 5.10
CA ASP A 215 12.42 -0.23 6.08
C ASP A 215 11.16 0.30 5.40
N ILE A 216 10.05 0.35 6.14
CA ILE A 216 8.75 0.81 5.64
C ILE A 216 8.81 2.27 5.16
N GLU A 217 9.47 3.16 5.89
CA GLU A 217 9.63 4.56 5.52
C GLU A 217 10.55 4.77 4.30
N ASN A 218 11.18 3.72 3.80
CA ASN A 218 12.00 3.76 2.59
C ASN A 218 11.24 3.21 1.37
N LEU A 219 9.93 2.95 1.47
CA LEU A 219 9.12 2.49 0.35
C LEU A 219 8.73 3.64 -0.58
N TRP A 220 8.53 3.36 -1.88
CA TRP A 220 8.14 4.38 -2.85
C TRP A 220 6.72 4.92 -2.59
N MET A 221 5.86 4.07 -2.07
CA MET A 221 4.48 4.41 -1.75
C MET A 221 4.25 4.37 -0.23
N PRO A 222 3.38 5.26 0.29
CA PRO A 222 2.87 5.15 1.64
C PRO A 222 2.29 3.76 1.90
N TYR A 223 2.85 3.08 2.90
CA TYR A 223 2.48 1.72 3.27
C TYR A 223 2.23 1.58 4.76
N PHE A 224 1.31 0.69 5.12
CA PHE A 224 1.18 0.21 6.49
C PHE A 224 0.85 -1.29 6.55
N CYS A 225 1.16 -1.91 7.68
CA CYS A 225 0.62 -3.22 8.03
C CYS A 225 0.18 -3.29 9.48
N ILE A 226 -0.64 -4.29 9.78
CA ILE A 226 -1.22 -4.45 11.12
C ILE A 226 -0.73 -5.73 11.77
N SER A 227 -0.41 -5.64 13.05
CA SER A 227 -0.24 -6.79 13.92
C SER A 227 -1.15 -6.67 15.14
N THR A 228 -1.34 -7.79 15.81
CA THR A 228 -1.98 -7.85 17.13
C THR A 228 -0.88 -7.83 18.20
N ASP A 229 -0.86 -6.81 19.04
CA ASP A 229 0.03 -6.75 20.20
C ASP A 229 -0.63 -7.51 21.36
N ILE A 230 -0.07 -8.66 21.72
CA ILE A 230 -0.62 -9.48 22.83
C ILE A 230 -0.08 -9.05 24.19
N THR A 231 0.96 -8.21 24.24
CA THR A 231 1.44 -7.64 25.50
C THR A 231 0.46 -6.57 26.01
N THR A 232 -0.05 -5.73 25.11
CA THR A 232 -1.03 -4.68 25.46
C THR A 232 -2.47 -5.01 25.09
N SER A 233 -2.71 -6.09 24.34
CA SER A 233 -4.03 -6.47 23.81
C SER A 233 -4.64 -5.43 22.86
N GLU A 234 -3.82 -4.81 22.03
CA GLU A 234 -4.23 -3.74 21.11
C GLU A 234 -3.82 -4.00 19.66
N MET A 235 -4.49 -3.30 18.74
CA MET A 235 -4.11 -3.25 17.34
C MET A 235 -2.91 -2.32 17.15
N ARG A 236 -1.86 -2.79 16.48
CA ARG A 236 -0.68 -2.00 16.18
C ARG A 236 -0.54 -1.77 14.67
N VAL A 237 -0.43 -0.51 14.27
CA VAL A 237 -0.25 -0.09 12.87
C VAL A 237 1.20 0.28 12.65
N HIS A 238 1.89 -0.50 11.82
CA HIS A 238 3.31 -0.30 11.49
C HIS A 238 3.45 0.55 10.24
N ARG A 239 4.11 1.71 10.39
CA ARG A 239 4.41 2.67 9.30
C ARG A 239 5.89 3.01 9.19
N SER A 240 6.73 2.43 10.03
CA SER A 240 8.17 2.67 10.08
C SER A 240 8.88 1.47 10.68
N GLY A 241 10.15 1.26 10.30
CA GLY A 241 11.02 0.16 10.73
C GLY A 241 11.05 -1.03 9.76
N PRO A 242 11.65 -2.16 10.16
CA PRO A 242 12.03 -3.23 9.25
C PRO A 242 10.81 -3.91 8.59
N LEU A 243 10.69 -3.79 7.27
CA LEU A 243 9.53 -4.28 6.51
C LEU A 243 9.35 -5.80 6.66
N TRP A 244 10.42 -6.57 6.49
CA TRP A 244 10.36 -8.03 6.60
C TRP A 244 9.88 -8.48 7.98
N ALA A 245 10.25 -7.74 9.04
CA ALA A 245 9.89 -8.07 10.40
C ALA A 245 8.41 -7.79 10.66
N TYR A 246 7.90 -6.60 10.32
CA TYR A 246 6.50 -6.30 10.54
C TYR A 246 5.56 -7.08 9.63
N CYS A 247 5.98 -7.42 8.41
CA CYS A 247 5.27 -8.42 7.59
C CYS A 247 5.26 -9.80 8.27
N ARG A 248 6.40 -10.25 8.84
CA ARG A 248 6.46 -11.51 9.59
C ARG A 248 5.55 -11.50 10.81
N ALA A 249 5.48 -10.40 11.56
CA ALA A 249 4.60 -10.24 12.70
C ALA A 249 3.13 -10.30 12.27
N SER A 250 2.79 -9.56 11.21
CA SER A 250 1.45 -9.55 10.61
C SER A 250 1.01 -10.92 10.10
N MET A 251 1.94 -11.86 9.88
CA MET A 251 1.69 -13.25 9.43
C MET A 251 1.95 -14.31 10.52
N SER A 252 2.13 -13.92 11.78
CA SER A 252 2.37 -14.82 12.92
C SER A 252 1.07 -15.44 13.43
N LEU A 253 0.64 -16.57 12.85
CA LEU A 253 -0.53 -17.31 13.37
C LEU A 253 -0.19 -18.02 14.70
N ALA A 254 -1.06 -17.84 15.70
CA ALA A 254 -0.89 -18.43 17.03
C ALA A 254 -0.80 -19.96 16.96
N GLY A 255 0.17 -20.55 17.68
CA GLY A 255 0.43 -21.98 17.69
C GLY A 255 1.12 -22.53 16.42
N TYR A 256 1.05 -21.81 15.30
CA TYR A 256 1.80 -22.14 14.08
C TYR A 256 3.21 -21.55 14.14
N LEU A 257 3.32 -20.27 14.51
CA LEU A 257 4.57 -19.53 14.62
C LEU A 257 4.66 -18.85 15.99
N PRO A 258 5.86 -18.70 16.57
CA PRO A 258 6.02 -17.95 17.81
C PRO A 258 5.67 -16.48 17.56
N PRO A 259 5.14 -15.78 18.58
CA PRO A 259 5.00 -14.33 18.55
C PRO A 259 6.34 -13.68 18.19
N MET A 260 6.30 -12.66 17.34
CA MET A 260 7.49 -11.85 17.09
C MET A 260 7.71 -10.92 18.27
N CYS A 261 8.93 -10.91 18.81
CA CYS A 261 9.34 -9.86 19.74
C CYS A 261 9.77 -8.62 18.95
N ASP A 262 9.10 -7.48 19.14
CA ASP A 262 9.47 -6.21 18.52
C ASP A 262 10.80 -5.72 19.11
N PRO A 263 11.85 -5.50 18.29
CA PRO A 263 13.14 -5.05 18.80
C PRO A 263 13.11 -3.64 19.41
N GLN A 264 12.06 -2.84 19.18
CA GLN A 264 11.99 -1.46 19.67
C GLN A 264 11.55 -1.37 21.14
N ASP A 265 10.60 -2.19 21.58
CA ASP A 265 10.00 -2.14 22.91
C ASP A 265 9.88 -3.50 23.62
N GLY A 266 10.21 -4.60 22.93
CA GLY A 266 10.12 -5.96 23.47
C GLY A 266 8.71 -6.54 23.50
N HIS A 267 7.73 -5.89 22.85
CA HIS A 267 6.36 -6.39 22.82
C HIS A 267 6.22 -7.64 21.93
N LEU A 268 5.24 -8.49 22.26
CA LEU A 268 4.98 -9.72 21.51
C LEU A 268 3.85 -9.49 20.50
N LEU A 269 4.15 -9.74 19.23
CA LEU A 269 3.27 -9.45 18.10
C LEU A 269 2.82 -10.74 17.38
N LEU A 270 1.52 -10.81 17.14
CA LEU A 270 0.84 -11.86 16.35
C LEU A 270 0.17 -11.28 15.10
N ASP A 271 -0.38 -12.18 14.28
CA ASP A 271 -1.09 -11.84 13.04
C ASP A 271 -2.13 -10.73 13.28
N GLY A 272 -2.20 -9.75 12.38
CA GLY A 272 -3.15 -8.64 12.52
C GLY A 272 -4.61 -9.06 12.33
N GLY A 273 -4.85 -10.26 11.78
CA GLY A 273 -6.17 -10.80 11.50
C GLY A 273 -7.01 -11.01 12.77
N TYR A 274 -6.39 -11.11 13.94
CA TYR A 274 -7.09 -11.23 15.23
C TYR A 274 -7.75 -9.93 15.70
N VAL A 275 -7.35 -8.77 15.16
CA VAL A 275 -7.90 -7.46 15.56
C VAL A 275 -8.52 -6.70 14.40
N ASN A 276 -7.92 -6.78 13.21
CA ASN A 276 -8.43 -6.11 12.01
C ASN A 276 -7.94 -6.83 10.74
N ASN A 277 -8.73 -7.79 10.26
CA ASN A 277 -8.38 -8.56 9.07
C ASN A 277 -8.48 -7.77 7.75
N LEU A 278 -9.28 -6.70 7.70
CA LEU A 278 -9.48 -5.87 6.49
C LEU A 278 -9.44 -4.36 6.84
N PRO A 279 -8.25 -3.74 6.82
CA PRO A 279 -8.04 -2.46 7.49
C PRO A 279 -8.38 -1.23 6.65
N ALA A 280 -9.62 -1.17 6.17
CA ALA A 280 -10.12 -0.03 5.40
C ALA A 280 -10.34 1.21 6.28
N ASP A 281 -10.56 1.04 7.58
CA ASP A 281 -10.65 2.11 8.59
C ASP A 281 -9.29 2.79 8.81
N VAL A 282 -8.21 2.01 8.91
CA VAL A 282 -6.84 2.55 8.99
C VAL A 282 -6.46 3.28 7.70
N MET A 283 -6.86 2.73 6.54
CA MET A 283 -6.69 3.42 5.26
C MET A 283 -7.42 4.78 5.23
N LYS A 284 -8.64 4.83 5.79
CA LYS A 284 -9.41 6.07 5.89
C LYS A 284 -8.74 7.10 6.80
N SER A 285 -8.21 6.67 7.94
CA SER A 285 -7.51 7.56 8.88
C SER A 285 -6.21 8.12 8.31
N MET A 286 -5.60 7.41 7.35
CA MET A 286 -4.45 7.90 6.57
C MET A 286 -4.79 8.92 5.47
N GLY A 287 -6.07 9.31 5.34
CA GLY A 287 -6.50 10.37 4.42
C GLY A 287 -6.99 9.88 3.06
N ALA A 288 -7.21 8.58 2.88
CA ALA A 288 -7.84 8.06 1.66
C ALA A 288 -9.29 8.58 1.52
N LYS A 289 -9.63 9.11 0.35
CA LYS A 289 -11.00 9.51 0.02
C LYS A 289 -11.86 8.28 -0.26
N CYS A 290 -11.36 7.45 -1.16
CA CYS A 290 -11.94 6.19 -1.58
C CYS A 290 -11.00 5.05 -1.19
N VAL A 291 -11.55 3.99 -0.62
CA VAL A 291 -10.80 2.79 -0.24
C VAL A 291 -11.33 1.61 -1.04
N ILE A 292 -10.44 0.93 -1.76
CA ILE A 292 -10.72 -0.37 -2.38
C ILE A 292 -10.31 -1.42 -1.35
N ALA A 293 -11.26 -2.18 -0.84
CA ALA A 293 -11.02 -3.18 0.21
C ALA A 293 -11.17 -4.59 -0.37
N VAL A 294 -10.08 -5.35 -0.41
CA VAL A 294 -10.04 -6.69 -0.99
C VAL A 294 -10.06 -7.73 0.12
N ASP A 295 -11.16 -8.47 0.23
CA ASP A 295 -11.35 -9.54 1.21
C ASP A 295 -11.07 -10.90 0.59
N VAL A 296 -10.08 -11.61 1.14
CA VAL A 296 -9.69 -12.97 0.76
C VAL A 296 -9.88 -13.98 1.90
N GLY A 297 -10.64 -13.62 2.93
CA GLY A 297 -10.91 -14.46 4.09
C GLY A 297 -11.68 -15.74 3.74
N SER A 298 -11.63 -16.75 4.62
CA SER A 298 -12.42 -17.97 4.46
C SER A 298 -13.92 -17.72 4.59
N SER A 299 -14.72 -18.41 3.78
CA SER A 299 -16.17 -18.51 3.97
C SER A 299 -16.45 -19.56 5.05
N GLU A 300 -17.46 -19.30 5.89
CA GLU A 300 -17.79 -20.18 7.01
C GLU A 300 -18.52 -21.43 6.52
N GLU A 301 -17.90 -22.61 6.67
CA GLU A 301 -18.60 -23.90 6.60
C GLU A 301 -19.32 -24.15 7.94
N THR A 302 -20.64 -24.20 7.92
CA THR A 302 -21.47 -24.44 9.12
C THR A 302 -21.71 -25.93 9.40
N ASN A 303 -21.48 -26.80 8.42
CA ASN A 303 -21.68 -28.25 8.52
C ASN A 303 -20.47 -28.93 9.19
N LEU A 304 -20.32 -28.72 10.49
CA LEU A 304 -19.30 -29.38 11.30
C LEU A 304 -19.83 -30.70 11.90
N TYR A 305 -18.97 -31.70 11.98
CA TYR A 305 -19.29 -32.97 12.62
C TYR A 305 -19.45 -32.78 14.12
N ASN A 306 -20.60 -33.18 14.67
CA ASN A 306 -20.84 -33.15 16.11
C ASN A 306 -20.19 -34.38 16.77
N TYR A 307 -19.03 -34.18 17.39
CA TYR A 307 -18.30 -35.23 18.11
C TYR A 307 -18.62 -35.28 19.62
N GLY A 308 -19.60 -34.51 20.11
CA GLY A 308 -19.91 -34.39 21.54
C GLY A 308 -18.82 -33.65 22.32
N ASP A 309 -18.54 -34.09 23.55
CA ASP A 309 -17.71 -33.35 24.50
C ASP A 309 -16.22 -33.73 24.45
N CYS A 310 -15.86 -34.82 23.76
CA CYS A 310 -14.49 -35.32 23.72
C CYS A 310 -14.09 -35.78 22.31
N LEU A 311 -12.87 -35.42 21.89
CA LEU A 311 -12.35 -35.79 20.58
C LEU A 311 -10.98 -36.46 20.72
N SER A 312 -10.89 -37.71 20.27
CA SER A 312 -9.63 -38.44 20.20
C SER A 312 -8.92 -38.17 18.87
N GLY A 313 -7.69 -37.66 18.91
CA GLY A 313 -6.88 -37.43 17.71
C GLY A 313 -6.59 -38.71 16.91
N LEU A 314 -6.45 -39.85 17.59
CA LEU A 314 -6.27 -41.16 16.94
C LEU A 314 -7.53 -41.60 16.19
N TRP A 315 -8.71 -41.30 16.74
CA TRP A 315 -9.98 -41.58 16.06
C TRP A 315 -10.14 -40.70 14.82
N VAL A 316 -9.80 -39.42 14.89
CA VAL A 316 -9.80 -38.52 13.71
C VAL A 316 -8.85 -39.03 12.64
N LEU A 317 -7.66 -39.48 13.03
CA LEU A 317 -6.68 -40.06 12.11
C LEU A 317 -7.24 -41.33 11.44
N TRP A 318 -7.85 -42.22 12.23
CA TRP A 318 -8.48 -43.44 11.72
C TRP A 318 -9.61 -43.14 10.72
N GLN A 319 -10.50 -42.20 11.04
CA GLN A 319 -11.58 -41.80 10.14
C GLN A 319 -11.06 -41.15 8.84
N ARG A 320 -9.93 -40.43 8.90
CA ARG A 320 -9.28 -39.89 7.69
C ARG A 320 -8.62 -40.94 6.81
N LEU A 321 -8.10 -42.02 7.40
CA LEU A 321 -7.39 -43.08 6.67
C LEU A 321 -8.33 -44.18 6.17
N ASN A 322 -9.51 -44.34 6.75
CA ASN A 322 -10.48 -45.36 6.37
C ASN A 322 -11.26 -44.96 5.10
N PRO A 323 -11.11 -45.68 3.96
CA PRO A 323 -11.80 -45.36 2.71
C PRO A 323 -13.32 -45.58 2.75
N TRP A 324 -13.81 -46.37 3.71
CA TRP A 324 -15.23 -46.71 3.85
C TRP A 324 -15.94 -45.91 4.96
N ALA A 325 -15.24 -45.02 5.64
CA ALA A 325 -15.83 -44.15 6.64
C ALA A 325 -16.57 -42.98 6.00
N GLU A 326 -17.64 -42.52 6.66
CA GLU A 326 -18.25 -41.24 6.31
C GLU A 326 -17.24 -40.11 6.55
N PRO A 327 -17.09 -39.16 5.60
CA PRO A 327 -16.13 -38.08 5.73
C PRO A 327 -16.55 -37.13 6.86
N VAL A 328 -15.85 -37.22 8.00
CA VAL A 328 -16.09 -36.35 9.15
C VAL A 328 -15.35 -35.02 9.00
N ARG A 329 -16.09 -33.91 9.03
CA ARG A 329 -15.53 -32.55 8.96
C ARG A 329 -15.32 -31.98 10.35
N ILE A 330 -14.07 -31.95 10.78
CA ILE A 330 -13.65 -31.39 12.06
C ILE A 330 -12.68 -30.23 11.79
N LEU A 331 -12.81 -29.18 12.61
CA LEU A 331 -11.93 -28.01 12.51
C LEU A 331 -10.51 -28.38 12.91
N ASN A 332 -9.53 -27.94 12.12
CA ASN A 332 -8.12 -28.01 12.52
C ASN A 332 -7.76 -26.79 13.41
N MET A 333 -6.59 -26.82 14.07
CA MET A 333 -6.16 -25.73 14.94
C MET A 333 -6.13 -24.38 14.22
N GLU A 334 -5.72 -24.36 12.95
CA GLU A 334 -5.69 -23.16 12.11
C GLU A 334 -7.09 -22.56 11.88
N GLU A 335 -8.04 -23.36 11.44
CA GLU A 335 -9.44 -22.97 11.20
C GLU A 335 -10.10 -22.46 12.49
N ILE A 336 -9.78 -23.06 13.65
CA ILE A 336 -10.23 -22.56 14.95
C ILE A 336 -9.65 -21.16 15.21
N GLN A 337 -8.35 -20.97 15.03
CA GLN A 337 -7.70 -19.68 15.23
C GLN A 337 -8.24 -18.61 14.27
N THR A 338 -8.44 -18.94 12.99
CA THR A 338 -9.03 -18.03 12.01
C THR A 338 -10.48 -17.67 12.38
N ARG A 339 -11.28 -18.61 12.91
CA ARG A 339 -12.64 -18.31 13.39
C ARG A 339 -12.63 -17.42 14.63
N LEU A 340 -11.74 -17.66 15.58
CA LEU A 340 -11.57 -16.79 16.75
C LEU A 340 -11.17 -15.36 16.34
N ALA A 341 -10.25 -15.25 15.38
CA ALA A 341 -9.87 -13.99 14.76
C ALA A 341 -11.04 -13.30 14.05
N TYR A 342 -11.89 -14.09 13.38
CA TYR A 342 -13.07 -13.57 12.71
C TYR A 342 -14.08 -13.02 13.73
N VAL A 343 -14.37 -13.73 14.83
CA VAL A 343 -15.32 -13.31 15.88
C VAL A 343 -15.00 -11.92 16.43
N SER A 344 -13.72 -11.60 16.65
CA SER A 344 -13.32 -10.26 17.09
C SER A 344 -13.46 -9.19 15.99
N CYS A 345 -13.24 -9.57 14.72
CA CYS A 345 -13.21 -8.64 13.58
C CYS A 345 -14.54 -8.49 12.81
N VAL A 346 -15.54 -9.35 13.00
CA VAL A 346 -16.81 -9.34 12.22
C VAL A 346 -17.45 -7.96 12.24
N ARG A 347 -17.52 -7.36 13.43
CA ARG A 347 -18.13 -6.03 13.59
C ARG A 347 -17.40 -4.99 12.75
N GLN A 348 -16.07 -5.00 12.73
CA GLN A 348 -15.31 -4.06 11.90
C GLN A 348 -15.52 -4.33 10.41
N LEU A 349 -15.50 -5.60 9.99
CA LEU A 349 -15.75 -5.98 8.61
C LEU A 349 -17.13 -5.54 8.11
N GLU A 350 -18.17 -5.69 8.93
CA GLU A 350 -19.52 -5.22 8.61
C GLU A 350 -19.60 -3.69 8.49
N LEU A 351 -18.90 -2.96 9.36
CA LEU A 351 -18.83 -1.51 9.27
C LEU A 351 -18.13 -1.07 7.99
N VAL A 352 -17.03 -1.74 7.63
CA VAL A 352 -16.28 -1.51 6.38
C VAL A 352 -17.15 -1.78 5.15
N LYS A 353 -17.90 -2.88 5.14
CA LYS A 353 -18.84 -3.23 4.04
C LYS A 353 -19.93 -2.18 3.82
N LYS A 354 -20.38 -1.53 4.90
CA LYS A 354 -21.46 -0.51 4.87
C LYS A 354 -20.91 0.92 4.70
N ALA A 355 -19.60 1.12 4.76
CA ALA A 355 -19.00 2.44 4.76
C ALA A 355 -19.08 3.09 3.35
N PRO A 356 -19.54 4.35 3.23
CA PRO A 356 -19.73 5.01 1.93
C PRO A 356 -18.41 5.31 1.20
N TYR A 357 -17.29 5.35 1.92
CA TYR A 357 -15.96 5.57 1.35
C TYR A 357 -15.31 4.25 0.88
N CYS A 358 -15.92 3.10 1.15
CA CYS A 358 -15.31 1.79 0.96
C CYS A 358 -15.99 1.04 -0.18
N SER A 359 -15.17 0.61 -1.14
CA SER A 359 -15.53 -0.26 -2.25
C SER A 359 -15.09 -1.67 -1.88
N TYR A 360 -16.01 -2.44 -1.32
CA TYR A 360 -15.75 -3.81 -0.89
C TYR A 360 -15.73 -4.76 -2.09
N PHE A 361 -14.66 -5.54 -2.21
CA PHE A 361 -14.48 -6.55 -3.23
C PHE A 361 -14.06 -7.87 -2.61
N ARG A 362 -14.83 -8.93 -2.87
CA ARG A 362 -14.52 -10.29 -2.46
C ARG A 362 -14.43 -11.18 -3.70
N PRO A 363 -13.23 -11.67 -4.06
CA PRO A 363 -13.08 -12.55 -5.19
C PRO A 363 -13.74 -13.92 -4.99
N ALA A 364 -14.18 -14.55 -6.09
CA ALA A 364 -14.76 -15.90 -6.10
C ALA A 364 -13.69 -16.99 -5.92
N ILE A 365 -13.05 -17.03 -4.75
CA ILE A 365 -11.93 -17.94 -4.40
C ILE A 365 -12.27 -18.87 -3.23
N ASP A 366 -13.55 -19.02 -2.90
CA ASP A 366 -14.03 -19.92 -1.85
C ASP A 366 -13.58 -21.39 -2.00
N PRO A 367 -13.43 -21.96 -3.22
CA PRO A 367 -12.94 -23.33 -3.38
C PRO A 367 -11.49 -23.57 -2.92
N PHE A 368 -10.67 -22.52 -2.76
CA PHE A 368 -9.25 -22.64 -2.42
C PHE A 368 -9.05 -22.61 -0.90
N LYS A 369 -8.15 -23.41 -0.33
CA LYS A 369 -7.88 -23.37 1.13
C LYS A 369 -6.74 -22.39 1.46
N THR A 370 -6.71 -21.93 2.71
CA THR A 370 -5.73 -20.95 3.24
C THR A 370 -4.27 -21.42 3.15
N LEU A 371 -4.02 -22.73 3.09
CA LEU A 371 -2.66 -23.31 3.01
C LEU A 371 -2.29 -23.89 1.63
N GLU A 372 -3.14 -23.74 0.62
CA GLU A 372 -2.92 -24.25 -0.75
C GLU A 372 -2.07 -23.30 -1.61
N PHE A 373 -0.85 -23.00 -1.17
CA PHE A 373 0.08 -22.09 -1.87
C PHE A 373 0.50 -22.57 -3.27
N ASN A 374 0.32 -23.87 -3.56
CA ASN A 374 0.60 -24.48 -4.86
C ASN A 374 -0.37 -24.03 -5.96
N LYS A 375 -1.57 -23.56 -5.62
CA LYS A 375 -2.61 -23.13 -6.58
C LYS A 375 -2.52 -21.64 -6.96
N PHE A 376 -1.38 -21.01 -6.74
CA PHE A 376 -1.16 -19.59 -7.07
C PHE A 376 -1.56 -19.23 -8.50
N GLY A 377 -1.15 -20.02 -9.49
CA GLY A 377 -1.46 -19.78 -10.90
C GLY A 377 -2.95 -19.88 -11.23
N GLU A 378 -3.64 -20.88 -10.67
CA GLU A 378 -5.09 -21.06 -10.86
C GLU A 378 -5.88 -19.88 -10.29
N ILE A 379 -5.53 -19.44 -9.08
CA ILE A 379 -6.16 -18.28 -8.44
C ILE A 379 -5.96 -17.04 -9.31
N LEU A 380 -4.74 -16.79 -9.79
CA LEU A 380 -4.43 -15.61 -10.60
C LEU A 380 -5.24 -15.59 -11.91
N VAL A 381 -5.35 -16.73 -12.60
CA VAL A 381 -6.14 -16.87 -13.83
C VAL A 381 -7.63 -16.61 -13.58
N ILE A 382 -8.20 -17.15 -12.50
CA ILE A 382 -9.61 -16.91 -12.14
C ILE A 382 -9.87 -15.42 -11.93
N ILE A 383 -8.98 -14.72 -11.24
CA ILE A 383 -9.13 -13.27 -11.03
C ILE A 383 -9.02 -12.52 -12.36
N SER A 384 -8.02 -12.81 -13.19
CA SER A 384 -7.89 -12.16 -14.49
C SER A 384 -9.13 -12.37 -15.37
N LEU A 385 -9.71 -13.57 -15.37
CA LEU A 385 -10.95 -13.87 -16.09
C LEU A 385 -12.17 -13.17 -15.48
N LEU A 386 -12.28 -13.12 -14.16
CA LEU A 386 -13.37 -12.43 -13.47
C LEU A 386 -13.36 -10.94 -13.83
N PHE A 387 -12.19 -10.32 -13.89
CA PHE A 387 -12.08 -8.91 -14.29
C PHE A 387 -12.28 -8.68 -15.79
N LEU A 388 -12.17 -9.71 -16.64
CA LEU A 388 -12.51 -9.67 -18.07
C LEU A 388 -14.02 -9.84 -18.32
N VAL A 389 -14.70 -10.66 -17.50
CA VAL A 389 -16.12 -11.03 -17.67
C VAL A 389 -17.05 -10.10 -16.90
N ASP A 390 -16.70 -9.80 -15.65
CA ASP A 390 -17.31 -8.70 -14.92
C ASP A 390 -16.60 -7.41 -15.35
N ASP A 391 -17.21 -6.70 -16.30
CA ASP A 391 -17.18 -5.25 -16.21
C ASP A 391 -17.50 -4.93 -14.76
N LEU A 392 -16.52 -4.41 -14.03
CA LEU A 392 -16.79 -3.67 -12.81
C LEU A 392 -17.80 -2.59 -13.21
N LYS A 393 -19.10 -2.89 -13.11
CA LYS A 393 -20.24 -1.96 -13.11
C LYS A 393 -20.20 -1.02 -11.91
N LEU A 394 -19.01 -0.80 -11.38
CA LEU A 394 -18.74 0.18 -10.38
C LEU A 394 -18.26 1.40 -11.14
N ASN A 395 -19.01 2.47 -10.95
CA ASN A 395 -18.81 3.87 -11.30
C ASN A 395 -17.36 4.43 -11.24
N PHE A 396 -16.27 3.66 -11.11
CA PHE A 396 -14.92 4.16 -10.90
C PHE A 396 -14.23 4.71 -12.14
N GLN A 397 -14.56 4.25 -13.36
CA GLN A 397 -14.04 4.87 -14.58
C GLN A 397 -14.73 6.21 -14.87
N GLU A 398 -16.06 6.29 -14.69
CA GLU A 398 -16.78 7.57 -14.71
C GLU A 398 -16.30 8.48 -13.56
N ILE A 399 -16.21 8.01 -12.32
CA ILE A 399 -15.72 8.83 -11.20
C ILE A 399 -14.29 9.29 -11.44
N GLY A 400 -13.35 8.44 -11.89
CA GLY A 400 -11.96 8.86 -12.09
C GLY A 400 -11.80 9.86 -13.24
N HIS A 401 -12.46 9.60 -14.38
CA HIS A 401 -12.36 10.40 -15.58
C HIS A 401 -13.25 11.65 -15.54
N GLU A 402 -14.51 11.57 -15.11
CA GLU A 402 -15.40 12.72 -14.90
C GLU A 402 -14.92 13.59 -13.72
N TYR A 403 -14.32 13.02 -12.66
CA TYR A 403 -13.73 13.85 -11.61
C TYR A 403 -12.47 14.55 -12.07
N ALA A 404 -11.58 13.88 -12.80
CA ALA A 404 -10.40 14.54 -13.36
C ALA A 404 -10.81 15.62 -14.36
N LYS A 405 -11.76 15.33 -15.25
CA LYS A 405 -12.30 16.29 -16.22
C LYS A 405 -13.02 17.44 -15.53
N GLY A 406 -13.92 17.15 -14.59
CA GLY A 406 -14.67 18.15 -13.83
C GLY A 406 -13.79 19.00 -12.92
N LYS A 407 -12.70 18.45 -12.36
CA LYS A 407 -11.72 19.23 -11.58
C LYS A 407 -10.81 20.06 -12.48
N ILE A 408 -10.48 19.59 -13.68
CA ILE A 408 -9.79 20.38 -14.70
C ILE A 408 -10.70 21.52 -15.17
N GLU A 409 -11.98 21.27 -15.40
CA GLU A 409 -12.98 22.30 -15.77
C GLU A 409 -13.18 23.31 -14.63
N GLU A 410 -13.35 22.87 -13.39
CA GLU A 410 -13.48 23.73 -12.20
C GLU A 410 -12.18 24.49 -11.88
N LEU A 411 -11.01 23.90 -12.16
CA LEU A 411 -9.73 24.60 -12.11
C LEU A 411 -9.64 25.62 -13.25
N MET A 412 -10.09 25.31 -14.47
CA MET A 412 -10.10 26.27 -15.59
C MET A 412 -11.08 27.43 -15.35
N GLU A 413 -12.19 27.20 -14.63
CA GLU A 413 -13.20 28.21 -14.26
C GLU A 413 -12.86 28.98 -12.98
N SER A 414 -11.92 28.48 -12.16
CA SER A 414 -11.50 29.14 -10.93
C SER A 414 -10.89 30.52 -11.21
N PRO A 415 -11.30 31.58 -10.50
CA PRO A 415 -10.69 32.90 -10.63
C PRO A 415 -9.21 32.89 -10.24
N THR A 416 -8.74 31.90 -9.47
CA THR A 416 -7.33 31.73 -9.12
C THR A 416 -6.50 31.24 -10.30
N PHE A 417 -7.04 30.36 -11.14
CA PHE A 417 -6.40 29.89 -12.37
C PHE A 417 -6.58 30.90 -13.50
N SER A 418 -7.74 31.57 -13.55
CA SER A 418 -7.98 32.72 -14.42
C SER A 418 -7.02 33.87 -14.10
N ASN A 419 -6.71 34.14 -12.83
CA ASN A 419 -5.67 35.10 -12.42
C ASN A 419 -4.23 34.58 -12.60
N LEU A 420 -4.04 33.26 -12.70
CA LEU A 420 -2.75 32.64 -13.04
C LEU A 420 -2.45 32.78 -14.54
N LEU A 421 -3.50 32.66 -15.38
CA LEU A 421 -3.47 32.87 -16.84
C LEU A 421 -3.52 34.36 -17.20
N MET A 422 -4.30 35.15 -16.46
CA MET A 422 -4.38 36.61 -16.55
C MET A 422 -3.44 37.20 -15.51
N GLY A 423 -2.14 37.17 -15.83
CA GLY A 423 -1.14 37.86 -15.03
C GLY A 423 -1.53 39.32 -14.78
N ASP A 424 -1.29 39.75 -13.55
CA ASP A 424 -1.53 41.08 -13.02
C ASP A 424 -1.15 42.18 -14.02
N ALA A 425 -2.02 43.19 -14.12
CA ALA A 425 -2.18 44.12 -15.24
C ALA A 425 -0.99 45.06 -15.52
N GLN A 426 0.14 44.50 -15.97
CA GLN A 426 1.21 45.22 -16.66
C GLN A 426 1.81 44.36 -17.76
N GLN A 427 1.14 44.29 -18.92
CA GLN A 427 1.79 44.38 -20.24
C GLN A 427 0.77 44.26 -21.40
N THR A 428 0.38 45.43 -21.88
CA THR A 428 -0.53 45.72 -23.00
C THR A 428 0.04 45.35 -24.39
N ARG A 429 0.63 44.15 -24.56
CA ARG A 429 1.19 43.70 -25.84
C ARG A 429 0.63 42.39 -26.39
N PHE A 430 0.20 41.44 -25.56
CA PHE A 430 -0.30 40.13 -26.03
C PHE A 430 -1.73 40.19 -26.61
N HIS A 431 -2.59 41.07 -26.08
CA HIS A 431 -3.97 41.20 -26.55
C HIS A 431 -4.12 41.69 -28.01
N ARG A 432 -3.08 42.31 -28.59
CA ARG A 432 -3.07 42.76 -30.00
C ARG A 432 -2.73 41.67 -31.01
N GLN A 433 -2.22 40.51 -30.58
CA GLN A 433 -1.85 39.43 -31.49
C GLN A 433 -2.98 38.40 -31.70
N LEU A 434 -3.80 38.13 -30.68
CA LEU A 434 -4.92 37.18 -30.76
C LEU A 434 -6.10 37.68 -31.61
N SER A 435 -6.26 39.00 -31.81
CA SER A 435 -7.33 39.55 -32.66
C SER A 435 -7.04 39.47 -34.17
N ARG A 436 -5.89 38.92 -34.59
CA ARG A 436 -5.46 38.87 -35.99
C ARG A 436 -5.64 37.50 -36.66
N THR A 437 -5.93 36.44 -35.91
CA THR A 437 -5.94 35.06 -36.45
C THR A 437 -7.33 34.45 -36.66
N ASN A 438 -8.42 35.15 -36.31
CA ASN A 438 -9.79 34.69 -36.62
C ASN A 438 -10.38 35.38 -37.86
N LYS A 439 -9.76 35.17 -39.02
CA LYS A 439 -10.41 35.33 -40.33
C LYS A 439 -10.08 34.11 -41.20
N VAL A 440 -11.07 33.69 -42.00
CA VAL A 440 -11.14 32.57 -42.97
C VAL A 440 -11.72 31.29 -42.34
N ALA A 441 -13.04 31.01 -42.44
CA ALA A 441 -13.85 30.47 -43.57
C ALA A 441 -13.49 29.00 -43.89
N PHE A 442 -14.37 27.99 -43.93
CA PHE A 442 -15.82 27.82 -44.07
C PHE A 442 -16.34 26.79 -43.05
#